data_AF-A0A6A3PNR2-F1
#
_entry.id   AF-A0A6A3PNR2-F1
#
_cell.length_a   1.000
_cell.length_b   1.000
_cell.length_c   1.000
_cell.angle_alpha   90.00
_cell.angle_beta   90.00
_cell.angle_gamma   90.00
#
_symmetry.space_group_name_H-M   'P 1'
#
loop_
_entity.id
_entity.type
_entity.pdbx_description
1 polymer ?
#
loop_
_entity_poly.entity_id
_entity_poly.type
_entity_poly.pdbx_seq_one_letter_code
_entity_poly.pdbx_strand_id
1 'polypeptide(L)'
;MFKRFSVDEHVGDFYRKMLDTAARERLTSYLARSLVNAPKPMQTRAIANFTKCDPHYGRRVQEKVAALTQQKKRTASPAKLNPPRKSFVAAPPSDHMAPRL
;
A
#
# COMPACT_ATOMS: atom_id res chain seq x y z
N MET A 1 44.69 -13.17 2.94
CA MET A 1 43.83 -11.99 2.72
C MET A 1 42.38 -12.42 2.87
N PHE A 2 41.80 -12.26 4.06
CA PHE A 2 40.40 -12.64 4.31
C PHE A 2 39.48 -11.57 3.73
N LYS A 3 38.70 -11.93 2.71
CA LYS A 3 37.67 -11.07 2.15
C LYS A 3 36.59 -10.92 3.23
N ARG A 4 36.53 -9.75 3.88
CA ARG A 4 35.44 -9.43 4.80
C ARG A 4 34.18 -9.28 3.94
N PHE A 5 33.41 -10.36 3.80
CA PHE A 5 32.11 -10.31 3.16
C PHE A 5 31.23 -9.34 3.97
N SER A 6 30.85 -8.23 3.35
CA SER A 6 29.88 -7.31 3.95
C SER A 6 28.54 -8.03 4.00
N VAL A 7 27.76 -7.83 5.07
CA VAL A 7 26.43 -8.43 5.24
C VAL A 7 25.52 -8.14 4.03
N ASP A 8 25.73 -6.99 3.38
CA ASP A 8 25.01 -6.57 2.17
C ASP A 8 25.19 -7.53 1.00
N GLU A 9 26.36 -8.16 0.88
CA GLU A 9 26.72 -9.06 -0.23
C GLU A 9 25.93 -10.38 -0.15
N HIS A 10 25.72 -10.90 1.06
CA HIS A 10 24.90 -12.11 1.28
C HIS A 10 23.43 -11.87 0.94
N VAL A 11 22.89 -10.70 1.26
CA VAL A 11 21.49 -10.35 0.96
C VAL A 11 21.29 -10.18 -0.55
N GLY A 12 22.25 -9.56 -1.24
CA GLY A 12 22.26 -9.46 -2.70
C GLY A 12 22.30 -10.83 -3.36
N ASP A 13 23.11 -11.74 -2.85
CA ASP A 13 23.20 -13.11 -3.36
C ASP A 13 21.95 -13.93 -3.10
N PHE A 14 21.32 -13.82 -1.93
CA PHE A 14 20.00 -14.41 -1.68
C PHE A 14 18.98 -13.92 -2.71
N TYR A 15 18.91 -12.61 -2.93
CA TYR A 15 17.97 -12.02 -3.89
C TYR A 15 18.21 -12.51 -5.32
N ARG A 16 19.47 -12.59 -5.76
CA ARG A 16 19.83 -12.93 -7.15
C ARG A 16 19.82 -14.43 -7.44
N LYS A 17 20.36 -15.22 -6.52
CA LYS A 17 20.70 -16.64 -6.76
C LYS A 17 19.69 -17.60 -6.15
N MET A 18 19.00 -17.21 -5.06
CA MET A 18 18.08 -18.12 -4.37
C MET A 18 16.61 -17.85 -4.69
N LEU A 19 16.26 -16.64 -5.12
CA LEU A 19 14.88 -16.31 -5.49
C LEU A 19 14.67 -16.40 -6.99
N ASP A 20 13.65 -17.15 -7.39
CA ASP A 20 13.14 -17.10 -8.75
C ASP A 20 12.43 -15.77 -9.05
N THR A 21 12.04 -15.56 -10.30
CA THR A 21 11.42 -14.30 -10.73
C THR A 21 10.10 -14.02 -10.00
N ALA A 22 9.30 -15.05 -9.76
CA ALA A 22 8.02 -14.93 -9.07
C ALA A 22 8.20 -14.57 -7.57
N ALA A 23 9.15 -15.19 -6.88
CA ALA A 23 9.46 -14.87 -5.49
C ALA A 23 10.02 -13.44 -5.35
N ARG A 24 10.90 -13.00 -6.26
CA ARG A 24 11.40 -11.61 -6.28
C ARG A 24 10.26 -10.61 -6.47
N GLU A 25 9.30 -10.93 -7.33
CA GLU A 25 8.12 -10.09 -7.56
C GLU A 25 7.25 -9.98 -6.30
N ARG A 26 6.97 -11.11 -5.63
CA ARG A 26 6.19 -11.14 -4.38
C ARG A 26 6.89 -10.37 -3.26
N LEU A 27 8.19 -10.61 -3.07
CA LEU A 27 9.00 -9.94 -2.06
C LEU A 27 8.98 -8.41 -2.23
N THR A 28 9.32 -7.93 -3.43
CA THR A 28 9.36 -6.49 -3.71
C THR A 28 7.98 -5.84 -3.61
N SER A 29 6.91 -6.56 -3.96
CA SER A 29 5.53 -6.09 -3.82
C SER A 29 5.09 -5.98 -2.36
N TYR A 30 5.43 -6.97 -1.53
CA TYR A 30 5.14 -6.94 -0.10
C TYR A 30 5.86 -5.79 0.60
N LEU A 31 7.16 -5.63 0.35
CA LEU A 31 7.96 -4.54 0.90
C LEU A 31 7.44 -3.17 0.49
N ALA A 32 7.09 -3.00 -0.78
CA ALA A 32 6.53 -1.74 -1.27
C ALA A 32 5.19 -1.41 -0.61
N ARG A 33 4.32 -2.41 -0.40
CA ARG A 33 3.03 -2.23 0.28
C ARG A 33 3.18 -1.88 1.75
N SER A 34 4.20 -2.40 2.42
CA SER A 34 4.55 -1.99 3.78
C SER A 34 5.10 -0.55 3.81
N LEU A 35 6.02 -0.21 2.90
CA LEU A 35 6.73 1.07 2.88
C LEU A 35 5.87 2.25 2.43
N VAL A 36 4.87 2.06 1.57
CA VAL A 36 4.09 3.18 0.99
C VAL A 36 3.41 4.06 2.04
N ASN A 37 3.09 3.50 3.21
CA ASN A 37 2.47 4.24 4.31
C ASN A 37 3.48 4.84 5.30
N ALA A 38 4.77 4.49 5.18
CA ALA A 38 5.81 5.07 6.02
C ALA A 38 6.15 6.51 5.60
N PRO A 39 6.68 7.36 6.51
CA PRO A 39 7.17 8.69 6.18
C PRO A 39 8.25 8.67 5.08
N LYS A 40 8.31 9.73 4.25
CA LYS A 40 9.24 9.83 3.12
C LYS A 40 10.71 9.60 3.51
N PRO A 41 11.25 10.14 4.62
CA PRO A 41 12.63 9.87 5.03
C PRO A 41 12.90 8.39 5.31
N MET A 42 11.94 7.67 5.89
CA MET A 42 12.05 6.24 6.15
C MET A 42 12.04 5.44 4.85
N GLN A 43 11.17 5.80 3.90
CA GLN A 43 11.15 5.18 2.57
C GLN A 43 12.51 5.33 1.87
N THR A 44 13.08 6.54 1.86
CA THR A 44 14.37 6.82 1.22
C THR A 44 15.49 6.01 1.85
N ARG A 45 15.56 5.94 3.18
CA ARG A 45 16.57 5.14 3.89
C ARG A 45 16.43 3.64 3.60
N ALA A 46 15.20 3.12 3.61
CA ALA A 46 14.95 1.72 3.32
C ALA A 46 15.35 1.35 1.89
N ILE A 47 14.95 2.17 0.91
CA ILE A 47 15.31 1.97 -0.51
C ILE A 47 16.84 2.03 -0.67
N ALA A 48 17.52 3.00 -0.05
CA ALA A 48 18.97 3.10 -0.11
C ALA A 48 19.67 1.83 0.43
N ASN A 49 19.16 1.23 1.51
CA ASN A 49 19.69 -0.03 2.03
C ASN A 49 19.46 -1.19 1.05
N PHE A 50 18.27 -1.32 0.45
CA PHE A 50 18.03 -2.36 -0.55
C PHE A 50 18.90 -2.19 -1.80
N THR A 51 19.12 -0.95 -2.24
CA THR A 51 20.03 -0.63 -3.37
C THR A 51 21.48 -1.00 -3.05
N LYS A 52 21.92 -0.83 -1.81
CA LYS A 52 23.27 -1.26 -1.38
C LYS A 52 23.43 -2.78 -1.47
N CYS A 53 22.40 -3.55 -1.10
CA CYS A 53 22.43 -5.01 -1.24
C CYS A 53 22.42 -5.44 -2.71
N ASP A 54 21.53 -4.85 -3.52
CA ASP A 54 21.47 -5.08 -4.97
C ASP A 54 20.77 -3.90 -5.69
N PRO A 55 21.39 -3.31 -6.74
CA PRO A 55 20.81 -2.16 -7.44
C PRO A 55 19.46 -2.43 -8.10
N HIS A 56 19.28 -3.64 -8.66
CA HIS A 56 18.02 -4.02 -9.30
C HIS A 56 16.93 -4.21 -8.25
N TYR A 57 17.27 -4.78 -7.10
CA TYR A 57 16.35 -4.96 -5.99
C TYR A 57 15.82 -3.63 -5.45
N GLY A 58 16.71 -2.69 -5.11
CA GLY A 58 16.32 -1.37 -4.63
C GLY A 58 15.45 -0.60 -5.63
N ARG A 59 15.81 -0.65 -6.93
CA ARG A 59 15.03 -0.05 -8.02
C ARG A 59 13.60 -0.61 -8.08
N ARG A 60 13.44 -1.94 -8.04
CA ARG A 60 12.11 -2.59 -8.11
C ARG A 60 11.22 -2.18 -6.94
N VAL A 61 11.77 -2.09 -5.73
CA VAL A 61 11.02 -1.61 -4.55
C VAL A 61 10.61 -0.16 -4.74
N GLN A 62 11.52 0.71 -5.20
CA GLN A 62 11.24 2.13 -5.44
C GLN A 62 10.12 2.33 -6.46
N GLU A 63 10.18 1.64 -7.61
CA GLU A 63 9.17 1.72 -8.67
C GLU A 63 7.79 1.32 -8.13
N LYS A 64 7.71 0.24 -7.34
CA LYS A 64 6.45 -0.23 -6.75
C LYS A 64 5.90 0.73 -5.69
N VAL A 65 6.75 1.30 -4.83
CA VAL A 65 6.32 2.33 -3.85
C VAL A 65 5.78 3.55 -4.58
N ALA A 66 6.43 3.99 -5.65
CA ALA A 66 5.97 5.11 -6.46
C ALA A 66 4.61 4.81 -7.11
N ALA A 67 4.44 3.63 -7.70
CA ALA A 67 3.18 3.20 -8.30
C ALA A 67 2.03 3.18 -7.28
N LEU A 68 2.25 2.60 -6.09
CA LEU A 68 1.24 2.57 -5.01
C LEU A 68 0.90 3.98 -4.49
N THR A 69 1.89 4.87 -4.41
CA THR A 69 1.67 6.27 -4.03
C THR A 69 0.76 6.97 -5.04
N GLN A 70 0.97 6.75 -6.34
CA GLN A 70 0.11 7.31 -7.38
C GLN A 70 -1.30 6.70 -7.35
N GLN A 71 -1.43 5.40 -7.14
CA GLN A 71 -2.73 4.75 -6.98
C GLN A 71 -3.51 5.33 -5.80
N LYS A 72 -2.87 5.53 -4.63
CA LYS A 72 -3.49 6.15 -3.45
C LYS A 72 -4.01 7.56 -3.72
N LYS A 73 -3.28 8.36 -4.51
CA LYS A 73 -3.75 9.69 -4.94
C LYS A 73 -4.99 9.61 -5.82
N ARG A 74 -5.07 8.61 -6.72
CA ARG A 74 -6.22 8.43 -7.62
C ARG A 74 -7.49 7.97 -6.87
N THR A 75 -7.34 7.22 -5.79
CA THR A 75 -8.48 6.75 -4.97
C THR A 75 -8.93 7.79 -3.92
N ALA A 76 -8.19 8.88 -3.74
CA ALA A 76 -8.49 9.92 -2.76
C ALA A 76 -9.52 10.90 -3.31
N SER A 77 -10.75 10.43 -3.50
CA SER A 77 -11.94 11.27 -3.61
C SER A 77 -13.12 10.43 -3.14
N PRO A 78 -13.48 10.45 -1.85
CA PRO A 78 -14.74 9.87 -1.44
C PRO A 78 -15.84 10.60 -2.21
N ALA A 79 -16.75 9.85 -2.84
CA ALA A 79 -18.01 10.43 -3.32
C ALA A 79 -18.65 11.20 -2.16
N LYS A 80 -19.30 12.34 -2.42
CA LYS A 80 -20.06 13.08 -1.40
C LYS A 80 -21.05 12.12 -0.73
N LEU A 81 -20.70 11.64 0.46
CA LEU A 81 -21.47 10.65 1.19
C LEU A 81 -22.64 11.37 1.89
N ASN A 82 -23.86 10.96 1.53
CA ASN A 82 -25.14 11.39 2.10
C ASN A 82 -25.49 12.89 1.94
N PRO A 83 -26.46 13.25 1.08
CA PRO A 83 -27.17 14.51 1.28
C PRO A 83 -27.81 14.52 2.68
N PRO A 84 -27.99 15.70 3.32
CA PRO A 84 -28.65 15.79 4.62
C PRO A 84 -29.99 15.06 4.57
N ARG A 85 -30.23 14.18 5.54
CA ARG A 85 -31.49 13.44 5.67
C ARG A 85 -32.61 14.48 5.67
N LYS A 86 -33.56 14.38 4.74
CA LYS A 86 -34.73 15.29 4.69
C LYS A 86 -35.39 15.28 6.06
N SER A 87 -35.82 16.46 6.55
CA SER A 87 -36.60 16.55 7.78
C SER A 87 -37.83 15.66 7.68
N PHE A 88 -38.11 14.88 8.72
CA PHE A 88 -39.31 14.07 8.78
C PHE A 88 -40.54 14.98 8.66
N VAL A 89 -41.39 14.71 7.68
CA VAL A 89 -42.72 15.32 7.57
C VAL A 89 -43.72 14.24 7.95
N ALA A 90 -44.44 14.45 9.04
CA ALA A 90 -45.52 13.55 9.44
C ALA A 90 -46.58 13.53 8.34
N ALA A 91 -46.92 12.35 7.83
CA ALA A 91 -48.05 12.22 6.93
C ALA A 91 -49.33 12.60 7.69
N PRO A 92 -50.29 13.30 7.04
CA PRO A 92 -51.59 13.54 7.65
C PRO A 92 -52.24 12.18 8.02
N PRO A 93 -52.96 12.11 9.15
CA PRO A 93 -53.60 10.88 9.59
C PRO A 93 -54.50 10.36 8.47
N SER A 94 -54.26 9.12 8.04
CA SER A 94 -55.07 8.46 7.02
C SER A 94 -56.31 7.87 7.68
N ASP A 95 -57.49 8.04 7.07
CA ASP A 95 -58.79 7.55 7.56
C ASP A 95 -58.87 6.01 7.72
N HIS A 96 -57.84 5.26 7.35
CA HIS A 96 -57.76 3.80 7.51
C HIS A 96 -57.23 3.32 8.86
N MET A 97 -57.12 4.18 9.87
CA MET A 97 -56.90 3.74 11.26
C MET A 97 -58.24 3.24 11.85
N ALA A 98 -58.81 2.19 11.28
CA ALA A 98 -59.87 1.44 11.96
C ALA A 98 -59.26 0.83 13.25
N PRO A 99 -59.90 1.00 14.42
CA PRO A 99 -59.44 0.32 15.62
C PRO A 99 -59.49 -1.18 15.37
N ARG A 100 -58.35 -1.86 15.53
CA ARG A 100 -58.36 -3.31 15.67
C ARG A 100 -59.02 -3.59 17.01
N LEU A 101 -60.28 -4.04 16.96
CA LEU A 101 -60.96 -4.69 18.07
C LEU A 101 -60.21 -5.96 18.46
#